data_AF-A0A6V7KKV6-F1
#
_entry.id   AF-A0A6V7KKV6-F1
#
_cell.length_a   1.000
_cell.length_b   1.000
_cell.length_c   1.000
_cell.angle_alpha   90.00
_cell.angle_beta   90.00
_cell.angle_gamma   90.00
#
_symmetry.space_group_name_H-M   'P 1'
#
loop_
_entity.id
_entity.type
_entity.pdbx_description
1 polymer ?
#
loop_
_entity_poly.entity_id
_entity_poly.type
_entity_poly.pdbx_seq_one_letter_code
_entity_poly.pdbx_strand_id
1 'polypeptide(L)'
;IGLLQRNQQLGPADETKINEIRNSLRATAMAVVSFYELEFSFDRMYLMKSLERCRTAILTLIKPHLTDKSQDRCDQVFDFIANPNFLDAVFRHDSEHRQVLGALVADINKALDAGHL
;
A
#
# COMPACT_ATOMS: atom_id res chain seq x y z
N ILE A 1 -6.46 12.39 -3.19
CA ILE A 1 -7.57 11.40 -3.35
C ILE A 1 -8.72 11.70 -2.40
N GLY A 2 -8.52 11.68 -1.08
CA GLY A 2 -9.61 11.98 -0.13
C GLY A 2 -10.34 13.31 -0.37
N LEU A 3 -9.62 14.38 -0.74
CA LEU A 3 -10.25 15.66 -1.12
C LEU A 3 -11.04 15.58 -2.43
N LEU A 4 -10.55 14.84 -3.44
CA LEU A 4 -11.30 14.62 -4.69
C LEU A 4 -12.62 13.91 -4.39
N GLN A 5 -12.58 12.89 -3.54
CA GLN A 5 -13.76 12.15 -3.11
C GLN A 5 -14.72 13.05 -2.31
N ARG A 6 -14.21 13.81 -1.33
CA ARG A 6 -15.02 14.70 -0.49
C ARG A 6 -15.69 15.81 -1.30
N ASN A 7 -15.00 16.33 -2.30
CA ASN A 7 -15.50 17.40 -3.17
C ASN A 7 -16.30 16.87 -4.36
N GLN A 8 -16.65 15.58 -4.40
CA GLN A 8 -17.44 14.95 -5.47
C GLN A 8 -16.81 15.10 -6.87
N GLN A 9 -15.47 15.11 -6.93
CA GLN A 9 -14.70 15.23 -8.17
C GLN A 9 -14.37 13.87 -8.80
N LEU A 10 -14.81 12.77 -8.18
CA LEU A 10 -14.66 11.41 -8.69
C LEU A 10 -16.02 10.93 -9.20
N GLY A 11 -16.07 10.49 -10.45
CA GLY A 11 -17.30 10.08 -11.12
C GLY A 11 -17.50 8.56 -11.14
N PRO A 12 -18.58 8.07 -11.77
CA PRO A 12 -18.84 6.63 -11.93
C PRO A 12 -17.69 5.86 -12.58
N ALA A 13 -16.98 6.49 -13.54
CA ALA A 13 -15.81 5.89 -14.19
C ALA A 13 -14.59 5.71 -13.26
N ASP A 14 -14.56 6.42 -12.12
CA ASP A 14 -13.50 6.30 -11.13
C ASP A 14 -13.82 5.25 -10.06
N GLU A 15 -15.09 4.86 -9.90
CA GLU A 15 -15.52 3.91 -8.87
C GLU A 15 -14.83 2.54 -9.02
N THR A 16 -14.72 2.05 -10.26
CA THR A 16 -13.97 0.81 -10.55
C THR A 16 -12.51 0.91 -10.13
N LYS A 17 -11.86 2.07 -10.37
CA LYS A 17 -10.46 2.31 -10.00
C LYS A 17 -10.29 2.42 -8.49
N ILE A 18 -11.23 3.08 -7.80
CA ILE A 18 -11.23 3.18 -6.35
C ILE A 18 -11.37 1.79 -5.73
N ASN A 19 -12.25 0.94 -6.26
CA ASN A 19 -12.39 -0.44 -5.81
C ASN A 19 -11.13 -1.27 -6.06
N GLU A 20 -10.45 -1.04 -7.19
CA GLU A 20 -9.15 -1.67 -7.44
C GLU A 20 -8.07 -1.23 -6.45
N ILE A 21 -8.02 0.06 -6.08
CA ILE A 21 -7.13 0.56 -5.03
C ILE A 21 -7.45 -0.11 -3.70
N ARG A 22 -8.72 -0.16 -3.28
CA ARG A 22 -9.12 -0.82 -2.02
C ARG A 22 -8.72 -2.30 -2.00
N ASN A 23 -9.03 -3.03 -3.07
CA ASN A 23 -8.73 -4.45 -3.16
C ASN A 23 -7.21 -4.72 -3.15
N SER A 24 -6.42 -3.94 -3.89
CA SER A 24 -4.96 -4.09 -3.92
C SER A 24 -4.32 -3.69 -2.59
N LEU A 25 -4.79 -2.61 -1.96
CA LEU A 25 -4.30 -2.15 -0.67
C LEU A 25 -4.64 -3.16 0.44
N ARG A 26 -5.87 -3.68 0.47
CA ARG A 26 -6.29 -4.72 1.41
C ARG A 26 -5.46 -5.99 1.26
N ALA A 27 -5.24 -6.46 0.04
CA ALA A 27 -4.41 -7.63 -0.22
C ALA A 27 -2.96 -7.42 0.25
N THR A 28 -2.39 -6.24 -0.03
CA THR A 28 -1.04 -5.87 0.41
C THR A 28 -0.96 -5.81 1.95
N ALA A 29 -1.95 -5.21 2.60
CA ALA A 29 -2.05 -5.12 4.05
C ALA A 29 -2.09 -6.51 4.70
N MET A 30 -2.93 -7.42 4.18
CA MET A 30 -3.00 -8.81 4.67
C MET A 30 -1.67 -9.55 4.49
N ALA A 31 -0.96 -9.32 3.38
CA ALA A 31 0.36 -9.91 3.16
C ALA A 31 1.40 -9.38 4.15
N VAL A 32 1.41 -8.06 4.42
CA VAL A 32 2.31 -7.45 5.43
C VAL A 32 2.07 -8.05 6.82
N VAL A 33 0.80 -8.21 7.22
CA VAL A 33 0.43 -8.87 8.48
C VAL A 33 0.95 -10.31 8.49
N SER A 34 0.64 -11.08 7.46
CA SER A 34 1.05 -12.49 7.36
C SER A 34 2.57 -12.68 7.40
N PHE A 35 3.31 -11.84 6.68
CA PHE A 35 4.78 -11.88 6.66
C PHE A 35 5.42 -11.48 7.98
N TYR A 36 4.72 -10.68 8.81
CA TYR A 36 5.17 -10.35 10.15
C TYR A 36 4.87 -11.46 11.16
N GLU A 37 3.68 -12.05 11.09
CA GLU A 37 3.16 -13.00 12.10
C GLU A 37 3.65 -14.44 11.88
N LEU A 38 3.88 -14.85 10.63
CA LEU A 38 4.32 -16.19 10.29
C LEU A 38 5.83 -16.23 10.01
N GLU A 39 6.56 -16.98 10.82
CA GLU A 39 7.99 -17.19 10.60
C GLU A 39 8.27 -17.82 9.22
N PHE A 40 9.37 -17.39 8.59
CA PHE A 40 9.83 -17.87 7.29
C PHE A 40 8.83 -17.72 6.12
N SER A 41 7.77 -16.93 6.28
CA SER A 41 6.76 -16.70 5.25
C SER A 41 7.06 -15.53 4.31
N PHE A 42 7.99 -14.64 4.69
CA PHE A 42 8.27 -13.42 3.94
C PHE A 42 8.72 -13.71 2.49
N ASP A 43 7.90 -13.26 1.54
CA ASP A 43 8.21 -13.26 0.11
C ASP A 43 8.34 -11.82 -0.39
N ARG A 44 9.60 -11.39 -0.54
CA ARG A 44 9.95 -10.07 -1.07
C ARG A 44 9.34 -9.82 -2.45
N MET A 45 9.40 -10.79 -3.36
CA MET A 45 8.94 -10.60 -4.73
C MET A 45 7.42 -10.40 -4.76
N TYR A 46 6.69 -11.15 -3.94
CA TYR A 46 5.25 -10.98 -3.78
C TYR A 46 4.89 -9.59 -3.25
N LEU A 47 5.58 -9.12 -2.20
CA LEU A 47 5.30 -7.81 -1.60
C LEU A 47 5.59 -6.67 -2.59
N MET A 48 6.72 -6.73 -3.30
CA MET A 48 7.05 -5.76 -4.35
C MET A 48 5.97 -5.69 -5.43
N LYS A 49 5.52 -6.84 -5.94
CA LYS A 49 4.44 -6.89 -6.95
C LYS A 49 3.12 -6.34 -6.42
N SER A 50 2.79 -6.62 -5.17
CA SER A 50 1.56 -6.11 -4.53
C SER A 50 1.59 -4.59 -4.35
N LEU A 51 2.74 -4.04 -3.95
CA LEU A 51 2.95 -2.59 -3.87
C LEU A 51 2.90 -1.92 -5.24
N GLU A 52 3.50 -2.52 -6.26
CA GLU A 52 3.45 -1.99 -7.64
C GLU A 52 2.04 -1.99 -8.22
N ARG A 53 1.22 -2.99 -7.86
CA ARG A 53 -0.21 -3.00 -8.19
C ARG A 53 -0.95 -1.84 -7.53
N CYS A 54 -0.66 -1.54 -6.27
CA CYS A 54 -1.24 -0.38 -5.58
C CYS A 54 -0.82 0.93 -6.27
N ARG A 55 0.46 1.07 -6.62
CA ARG A 55 1.00 2.22 -7.35
C ARG A 55 0.24 2.44 -8.67
N THR A 56 0.15 1.40 -9.48
CA THR A 56 -0.53 1.44 -10.79
C THR A 56 -2.00 1.85 -10.65
N ALA A 57 -2.72 1.27 -9.68
CA ALA A 57 -4.12 1.60 -9.43
C ALA A 57 -4.29 3.07 -9.00
N ILE A 58 -3.41 3.56 -8.10
CA ILE A 58 -3.41 4.95 -7.64
C ILE A 58 -3.12 5.91 -8.80
N LEU A 59 -2.06 5.68 -9.56
CA LEU A 59 -1.69 6.51 -10.72
C LEU A 59 -2.82 6.58 -11.74
N THR A 60 -3.47 5.44 -12.02
CA THR A 60 -4.62 5.36 -12.95
C THR A 60 -5.82 6.18 -12.48
N LEU A 61 -6.04 6.27 -11.16
CA LEU A 61 -7.05 7.13 -10.58
C LEU A 61 -6.65 8.60 -10.65
N ILE A 62 -5.42 8.97 -10.26
CA ILE A 62 -5.06 10.39 -10.08
C ILE A 62 -4.70 11.11 -11.38
N LYS A 63 -4.25 10.39 -12.41
CA LYS A 63 -3.80 10.97 -13.70
C LYS A 63 -4.79 11.96 -14.33
N PRO A 64 -6.11 11.69 -14.43
CA PRO A 64 -7.07 12.65 -14.99
C PRO A 64 -7.41 13.82 -14.06
N HIS A 65 -7.05 13.74 -12.78
CA HIS A 65 -7.55 14.67 -11.74
C HIS A 65 -6.46 15.56 -11.15
N LEU A 66 -5.20 15.14 -11.19
CA LEU A 66 -4.08 15.80 -10.52
C LEU A 66 -2.92 16.08 -11.49
N THR A 67 -2.08 17.05 -11.10
CA THR A 67 -0.88 17.43 -11.83
C THR A 67 0.18 16.32 -11.85
N ASP A 68 1.10 16.38 -12.81
CA ASP A 68 2.29 15.50 -12.88
C ASP A 68 3.08 15.47 -11.56
N LYS A 69 3.20 16.62 -10.87
CA LYS A 69 3.83 16.70 -9.54
C LYS A 69 3.20 15.76 -8.49
N SER A 70 1.91 15.45 -8.60
CA SER A 70 1.24 14.50 -7.71
C SER A 70 1.49 13.05 -8.12
N GLN A 71 1.68 12.80 -9.41
CA GLN A 71 2.11 11.51 -9.95
C GLN A 71 3.54 11.21 -9.50
N ASP A 72 4.47 12.17 -9.66
CA ASP A 72 5.87 12.03 -9.21
C ASP A 72 5.97 11.75 -7.70
N ARG A 73 5.09 12.36 -6.88
CA ARG A 73 5.03 12.08 -5.44
C ARG A 73 4.55 10.67 -5.14
N CYS A 74 3.56 10.18 -5.89
CA CYS A 74 3.12 8.80 -5.78
C CYS A 74 4.28 7.86 -6.12
N ASP A 75 4.98 8.15 -7.21
CA ASP A 75 6.15 7.40 -7.65
C ASP A 75 7.24 7.34 -6.58
N GLN A 76 7.63 8.49 -6.02
CA GLN A 76 8.64 8.57 -4.96
C GLN A 76 8.30 7.74 -3.72
N VAL A 77 7.01 7.71 -3.32
CA VAL A 77 6.57 6.89 -2.19
C VAL A 77 6.75 5.41 -2.51
N PHE A 78 6.27 4.97 -3.68
CA PHE A 78 6.35 3.56 -4.08
C PHE A 78 7.76 3.09 -4.39
N ASP A 79 8.61 3.95 -4.96
CA ASP A 79 10.04 3.67 -5.19
C ASP A 79 10.78 3.39 -3.87
N PHE A 80 10.39 4.06 -2.79
CA PHE A 80 10.96 3.80 -1.46
C PHE A 80 10.40 2.53 -0.84
N ILE A 81 9.07 2.41 -0.70
CA ILE A 81 8.46 1.29 0.05
C ILE A 81 8.54 -0.04 -0.70
N ALA A 82 8.67 -0.04 -2.02
CA ALA A 82 8.88 -1.25 -2.83
C ALA A 82 10.37 -1.56 -3.07
N ASN A 83 11.29 -0.79 -2.48
CA ASN A 83 12.71 -1.06 -2.63
C ASN A 83 13.07 -2.43 -1.99
N PRO A 84 13.73 -3.34 -2.72
CA PRO A 84 14.01 -4.69 -2.22
C PRO A 84 14.90 -4.68 -0.97
N ASN A 85 15.89 -3.78 -0.90
CA ASN A 85 16.80 -3.70 0.25
C ASN A 85 16.07 -3.13 1.48
N PHE A 86 15.14 -2.19 1.28
CA PHE A 86 14.28 -1.70 2.35
C PHE A 86 13.39 -2.82 2.90
N LEU A 87 12.72 -3.55 2.01
CA LEU A 87 11.83 -4.66 2.41
C LEU A 87 12.61 -5.76 3.15
N ASP A 88 13.78 -6.16 2.66
CA ASP A 88 14.64 -7.12 3.36
C ASP A 88 15.08 -6.61 4.73
N ALA A 89 15.49 -5.34 4.82
CA ALA A 89 15.90 -4.74 6.08
C ALA A 89 14.75 -4.70 7.10
N VAL A 90 13.51 -4.46 6.67
CA VAL A 90 12.33 -4.37 7.54
C VAL A 90 11.81 -5.74 7.97
N PHE A 91 11.73 -6.71 7.06
CA PHE A 91 11.10 -8.02 7.33
C PHE A 91 12.07 -9.10 7.81
N ARG A 92 13.38 -8.84 7.84
CA ARG A 92 14.33 -9.79 8.45
C ARG A 92 14.01 -10.00 9.93
N HIS A 93 14.12 -11.25 10.39
CA HIS A 93 13.73 -11.64 11.74
C HIS A 93 14.49 -10.89 12.85
N ASP A 94 15.79 -10.66 12.67
CA ASP A 94 16.68 -9.93 13.58
C ASP A 94 16.78 -8.43 13.23
N SER A 95 15.81 -7.89 12.50
CA SER A 95 15.77 -6.47 12.13
C SER A 95 15.65 -5.57 13.36
N GLU A 96 16.43 -4.50 13.39
CA GLU A 96 16.24 -3.39 14.34
C GLU A 96 14.86 -2.72 14.21
N HIS A 97 14.20 -2.88 13.06
CA HIS A 97 12.88 -2.33 12.78
C HIS A 97 11.73 -3.23 13.26
N ARG A 98 12.01 -4.41 13.83
CA ARG A 98 10.98 -5.40 14.20
C ARG A 98 9.91 -4.81 15.13
N GLN A 99 10.30 -3.98 16.10
CA GLN A 99 9.36 -3.32 17.01
C GLN A 99 8.44 -2.33 16.27
N VAL A 100 9.00 -1.54 15.36
CA VAL A 100 8.25 -0.57 14.55
C VAL A 100 7.31 -1.28 13.58
N LEU A 101 7.78 -2.35 12.94
CA LEU A 101 6.96 -3.19 12.07
C LEU A 101 5.80 -3.84 12.85
N GLY A 102 6.04 -4.29 14.08
CA GLY A 102 4.98 -4.82 14.95
C GLY A 102 3.91 -3.79 15.31
N ALA A 103 4.31 -2.55 15.60
CA ALA A 103 3.36 -1.46 15.82
C ALA A 103 2.54 -1.14 14.56
N LEU A 104 3.20 -1.10 13.39
CA LEU A 104 2.53 -0.92 12.10
C LEU A 104 1.52 -2.04 11.83
N VAL A 105 1.90 -3.30 12.02
CA VAL A 105 1.02 -4.46 11.82
C VAL A 105 -0.18 -4.42 12.75
N ALA A 106 0.02 -4.03 14.01
CA ALA A 106 -1.08 -3.85 14.95
C ALA A 106 -2.09 -2.79 14.48
N ASP A 107 -1.61 -1.68 13.91
CA ASP A 107 -2.50 -0.63 13.38
C ASP A 107 -3.15 -1.02 12.05
N ILE A 108 -2.45 -1.78 11.20
CA ILE A 108 -3.02 -2.38 9.98
C ILE A 108 -4.17 -3.34 10.33
N ASN A 109 -3.98 -4.23 11.31
CA ASN A 109 -5.02 -5.16 11.75
C ASN A 109 -6.27 -4.41 12.24
N LYS A 110 -6.11 -3.38 13.08
CA LYS A 110 -7.24 -2.53 13.51
C LYS A 110 -7.97 -1.89 12.33
N ALA A 111 -7.24 -1.40 11.33
CA ALA A 111 -7.83 -0.79 10.14
C ALA A 111 -8.57 -1.83 9.26
N LEU A 112 -8.06 -3.05 9.14
CA LEU A 112 -8.69 -4.15 8.43
C LEU A 112 -10.00 -4.58 9.10
N ASP A 113 -9.98 -4.71 10.43
CA ASP A 113 -11.15 -5.09 11.26
C ASP A 113 -12.25 -4.03 11.21
N ALA A 114 -11.87 -2.76 11.21
CA ALA A 114 -12.82 -1.64 11.08
C ALA A 114 -13.34 -1.42 9.65
N GLY A 115 -12.80 -2.13 8.65
CA GLY A 115 -13.15 -1.92 7.25
C GLY A 115 -12.71 -0.57 6.69
N HIS A 116 -11.66 0.03 7.27
CA HIS A 116 -11.12 1.33 6.88
C HIS A 116 -10.05 1.27 5.78
N LEU A 117 -9.77 0.07 5.27
CA LEU A 117 -8.82 -0.24 4.18
C LEU A 117 -9.55 -0.56 2.87
#